data_AF-A0A8J3CLG2-F1
#
_entry.id   AF-A0A8J3CLG2-F1
#
_cell.length_a   1.000
_cell.length_b   1.000
_cell.length_c   1.000
_cell.angle_alpha   90.00
_cell.angle_beta   90.00
_cell.angle_gamma   90.00
#
_symmetry.space_group_name_H-M   'P 1'
#
loop_
_entity.id
_entity.type
_entity.pdbx_description
1 polymer ?
#
loop_
_entity_poly.entity_id
_entity_poly.type
_entity_poly.pdbx_seq_one_letter_code
_entity_poly.pdbx_strand_id
1 'polypeptide(L)'
;MAVSDLVGVPFPSTLSLFSDQSLQGKIRQIESYIEICSDLNEVYTTLERVEHFNKMKTTKEVCKLLHGTPTAIADDLIYGAVVKYAKAFTNSNGFTQLEKSNVFPKGSADSESHAEIMSLRNKFFAHRELGINHHKLYVIQEPKNSTIILNTSGQVIRATMSKNLQIPKIQSCVSTAQKWVQNKINDISHEITKNLSTDQITQINSISK
;
A
#
# COMPACT_ATOMS: atom_id res chain seq x y z
N MET A 1 -6.78 30.63 17.45
CA MET A 1 -6.24 29.92 16.29
C MET A 1 -7.39 29.16 15.65
N ALA A 2 -7.75 29.53 14.43
CA ALA A 2 -8.71 28.79 13.63
C ALA A 2 -8.07 27.47 13.14
N VAL A 3 -8.87 26.47 12.80
CA VAL A 3 -8.39 25.20 12.23
C VAL A 3 -7.59 25.43 10.95
N SER A 4 -7.91 26.48 10.19
CA SER A 4 -7.16 26.94 9.01
C SER A 4 -5.73 27.36 9.33
N ASP A 5 -5.45 27.84 10.55
CA ASP A 5 -4.10 28.23 10.97
C ASP A 5 -3.18 27.00 11.16
N LEU A 6 -3.77 25.81 11.33
CA LEU A 6 -3.06 24.53 11.53
C LEU A 6 -3.01 23.68 10.27
N VAL A 7 -4.08 23.67 9.48
CA VAL A 7 -4.25 22.80 8.31
C VAL A 7 -3.93 23.52 6.99
N GLY A 8 -3.99 24.86 6.97
CA GLY A 8 -3.86 25.67 5.77
C GLY A 8 -5.15 25.74 4.94
N VAL A 9 -5.05 26.35 3.75
CA VAL A 9 -6.11 26.42 2.75
C VAL A 9 -5.72 25.60 1.51
N PRO A 10 -6.68 25.05 0.75
CA PRO A 10 -6.40 24.36 -0.50
C PRO A 10 -5.63 25.26 -1.47
N PHE A 11 -4.73 24.67 -2.26
CA PHE A 11 -4.03 25.41 -3.30
C PHE A 11 -5.04 25.96 -4.32
N PRO A 12 -4.99 27.27 -4.68
CA PRO A 12 -6.01 27.91 -5.52
C PRO A 12 -5.82 27.60 -7.02
N SER A 13 -5.77 26.32 -7.37
CA SER A 13 -5.47 25.80 -8.72
C SER A 13 -6.48 26.21 -9.79
N THR A 14 -7.69 26.65 -9.39
CA THR A 14 -8.76 27.08 -10.29
C THR A 14 -8.67 28.54 -10.73
N LEU A 15 -7.84 29.36 -10.07
CA LEU A 15 -7.69 30.77 -10.42
C LEU A 15 -6.77 30.93 -11.65
N SER A 16 -7.08 31.87 -12.53
CA SER A 16 -6.34 32.11 -13.78
C SER A 16 -4.85 32.36 -13.58
N LEU A 17 -4.48 33.00 -12.46
CA LEU A 17 -3.09 33.24 -12.04
C LEU A 17 -2.28 31.95 -11.82
N PHE A 18 -2.94 30.80 -11.65
CA PHE A 18 -2.30 29.50 -11.42
C PHE A 18 -2.51 28.54 -12.59
N SER A 19 -2.99 29.01 -13.74
CA SER A 19 -3.28 28.17 -14.90
C SER A 19 -2.04 27.65 -15.65
N ASP A 20 -0.83 28.02 -15.22
CA ASP A 20 0.42 27.52 -15.79
C ASP A 20 0.49 25.99 -15.76
N GLN A 21 0.64 25.37 -16.94
CA GLN A 21 0.58 23.91 -17.08
C GLN A 21 1.70 23.21 -16.32
N SER A 22 2.89 23.83 -16.22
CA SER A 22 4.02 23.27 -15.48
C SER A 22 3.74 23.25 -13.98
N LEU A 23 3.22 24.35 -13.42
CA LEU A 23 2.79 24.45 -12.03
C LEU A 23 1.68 23.44 -11.71
N GLN A 24 0.65 23.37 -12.56
CA GLN A 24 -0.46 22.42 -12.41
C GLN A 24 0.03 20.96 -12.48
N GLY A 25 0.99 20.66 -13.36
CA GLY A 25 1.64 19.36 -13.43
C GLY A 25 2.34 18.99 -12.12
N LYS A 26 3.11 19.92 -11.55
CA LYS A 26 3.80 19.73 -10.27
C LYS A 26 2.84 19.55 -9.08
N ILE A 27 1.75 20.31 -9.03
CA ILE A 27 0.72 20.17 -8.00
C ILE A 27 0.10 18.77 -8.05
N ARG A 28 -0.34 18.32 -9.23
CA ARG A 28 -0.90 16.97 -9.42
C ARG A 28 0.10 15.86 -9.05
N GLN A 29 1.38 16.09 -9.33
CA GLN A 29 2.43 15.16 -8.95
C GLN A 29 2.59 15.08 -7.42
N ILE A 30 2.57 16.22 -6.72
CA ILE A 30 2.56 16.24 -5.24
C ILE A 30 1.33 15.53 -4.69
N GLU A 31 0.13 15.82 -5.20
CA GLU A 31 -1.12 15.17 -4.76
C GLU A 31 -1.03 13.65 -4.91
N SER A 32 -0.51 13.17 -6.05
CA SER A 32 -0.25 11.75 -6.27
C SER A 32 0.73 11.17 -5.25
N TYR A 33 1.84 11.87 -4.95
CA TYR A 33 2.81 11.42 -3.96
C TYR A 33 2.27 11.44 -2.53
N ILE A 34 1.38 12.36 -2.19
CA ILE A 34 0.70 12.38 -0.89
C ILE A 34 -0.15 11.11 -0.72
N GLU A 35 -0.93 10.74 -1.75
CA GLU A 35 -1.72 9.50 -1.71
C GLU A 35 -0.83 8.26 -1.58
N ILE A 36 0.26 8.19 -2.37
CA ILE A 36 1.24 7.09 -2.27
C ILE A 36 1.85 7.02 -0.87
N CYS A 37 2.20 8.17 -0.28
CA CYS A 37 2.74 8.22 1.07
C CYS A 37 1.73 7.69 2.10
N SER A 38 0.46 8.08 1.99
CA SER A 38 -0.62 7.54 2.84
C SER A 38 -0.75 6.03 2.70
N ASP A 39 -0.79 5.51 1.46
CA ASP A 39 -0.88 4.08 1.19
C ASP A 39 0.32 3.33 1.80
N LEU A 40 1.53 3.85 1.66
CA LEU A 40 2.74 3.24 2.24
C LEU A 40 2.75 3.28 3.78
N ASN A 41 2.25 4.36 4.40
CA ASN A 41 2.09 4.47 5.86
C ASN A 41 1.12 3.40 6.40
N GLU A 42 0.02 3.19 5.69
CA GLU A 42 -0.95 2.15 6.04
C GLU A 42 -0.35 0.74 5.89
N VAL A 43 0.43 0.51 4.83
CA VAL A 43 1.16 -0.75 4.64
C VAL A 43 2.13 -0.97 5.80
N TYR A 44 2.95 0.01 6.14
CA TYR A 44 3.92 -0.09 7.24
C TYR A 44 3.22 -0.41 8.58
N THR A 45 2.17 0.35 8.91
CA THR A 45 1.35 0.14 10.12
C THR A 45 0.72 -1.26 10.13
N THR A 46 0.26 -1.74 8.97
CA THR A 46 -0.32 -3.08 8.84
C THR A 46 0.73 -4.16 9.11
N LEU A 47 1.95 -3.99 8.62
CA LEU A 47 3.05 -4.92 8.86
C LEU A 47 3.47 -4.94 10.34
N GLU A 48 3.49 -3.79 11.02
CA GLU A 48 3.72 -3.73 12.47
C GLU A 48 2.63 -4.50 13.25
N ARG A 49 1.36 -4.35 12.85
CA ARG A 49 0.26 -5.12 13.45
C ARG A 49 0.42 -6.62 13.23
N VAL A 50 0.84 -7.03 12.03
CA VAL A 50 1.14 -8.44 11.71
C VAL A 50 2.26 -8.98 12.59
N GLU A 51 3.36 -8.25 12.75
CA GLU A 51 4.43 -8.65 13.66
C GLU A 51 3.95 -8.78 15.10
N HIS A 52 3.13 -7.83 15.56
CA HIS A 52 2.53 -7.88 16.89
C HIS A 52 1.67 -9.14 17.04
N PHE A 53 0.77 -9.41 16.09
CA PHE A 53 -0.06 -10.63 16.09
C PHE A 53 0.78 -11.92 16.11
N ASN A 54 1.87 -11.96 15.35
CA ASN A 54 2.79 -13.11 15.33
C ASN A 54 3.52 -13.31 16.67
N LYS A 55 3.79 -12.23 17.41
CA LYS A 55 4.46 -12.27 18.74
C LYS A 55 3.50 -12.57 19.89
N MET A 56 2.19 -12.31 19.71
CA MET A 56 1.19 -12.59 20.75
C MET A 56 1.11 -14.10 21.02
N LYS A 57 1.45 -14.52 22.25
CA LYS A 57 1.08 -15.85 22.77
C LYS A 57 -0.44 -15.91 22.82
N THR A 58 -1.05 -16.61 21.88
CA THR A 58 -2.51 -16.52 21.73
C THR A 58 -3.22 -17.27 22.85
N THR A 59 -3.97 -16.53 23.66
CA THR A 59 -4.94 -17.12 24.57
C THR A 59 -6.16 -17.60 23.77
N LYS A 60 -6.79 -18.68 24.24
CA LYS A 60 -7.97 -19.31 23.61
C LYS A 60 -9.14 -18.33 23.42
N GLU A 61 -9.14 -17.23 24.15
CA GLU A 61 -10.15 -16.16 24.16
C GLU A 61 -10.04 -15.23 22.95
N VAL A 62 -8.82 -14.87 22.51
CA VAL A 62 -8.62 -14.01 21.32
C VAL A 62 -9.08 -14.72 20.05
N CYS A 63 -8.80 -16.02 19.94
CA CYS A 63 -9.28 -16.84 18.81
C CYS A 63 -10.82 -16.98 18.79
N LYS A 64 -11.46 -16.99 19.97
CA LYS A 64 -12.92 -17.03 20.07
C LYS A 64 -13.56 -15.70 19.68
N LEU A 65 -12.94 -14.57 20.05
CA LEU A 65 -13.47 -13.23 19.78
C LEU A 65 -13.40 -12.86 18.29
N LEU A 66 -12.36 -13.33 17.58
CA LEU A 66 -12.09 -12.95 16.19
C LEU A 66 -12.65 -13.97 15.17
N HIS A 67 -13.35 -15.01 15.60
CA HIS A 67 -13.94 -16.05 14.73
C HIS A 67 -12.97 -16.64 13.68
N GLY A 68 -11.66 -16.69 13.99
CA GLY A 68 -10.62 -17.12 13.06
C GLY A 68 -9.31 -17.48 13.77
N THR A 69 -8.43 -18.21 13.07
CA THR A 69 -7.08 -18.43 13.59
C THR A 69 -6.26 -17.14 13.42
N PRO A 70 -5.44 -16.74 14.41
CA PRO A 70 -4.60 -15.54 14.32
C PRO A 70 -3.73 -15.49 13.06
N THR A 71 -3.29 -16.65 12.59
CA THR A 71 -2.55 -16.82 11.34
C THR A 71 -3.36 -16.44 10.11
N ALA A 72 -4.66 -16.69 10.08
CA ALA A 72 -5.52 -16.33 8.95
C ALA A 72 -5.65 -14.81 8.84
N ILE A 73 -5.86 -14.14 9.98
CA ILE A 73 -5.95 -12.68 10.04
C ILE A 73 -4.63 -12.04 9.63
N ALA A 74 -3.50 -12.55 10.12
CA ALA A 74 -2.18 -12.08 9.73
C ALA A 74 -1.92 -12.26 8.23
N ASP A 75 -2.34 -13.39 7.64
CA ASP A 75 -2.24 -13.62 6.20
C ASP A 75 -3.09 -12.63 5.40
N ASP A 76 -4.35 -12.38 5.81
CA ASP A 76 -5.24 -11.44 5.12
C ASP A 76 -4.70 -10.00 5.16
N LEU A 77 -4.15 -9.59 6.31
CA LEU A 77 -3.48 -8.29 6.46
C LEU A 77 -2.26 -8.17 5.53
N ILE A 78 -1.46 -9.24 5.42
CA ILE A 78 -0.33 -9.30 4.48
C ILE A 78 -0.81 -9.17 3.04
N TYR A 79 -1.93 -9.83 2.68
CA TYR A 79 -2.48 -9.74 1.33
C TYR A 79 -2.85 -8.31 0.97
N GLY A 80 -3.56 -7.63 1.87
CA GLY A 80 -3.88 -6.21 1.72
C GLY A 80 -2.63 -5.33 1.60
N ALA A 81 -1.63 -5.56 2.46
CA ALA A 81 -0.36 -4.83 2.46
C ALA A 81 0.41 -4.98 1.14
N VAL A 82 0.50 -6.20 0.60
CA VAL A 82 1.20 -6.49 -0.67
C VAL A 82 0.50 -5.81 -1.84
N VAL A 83 -0.84 -5.90 -1.92
CA VAL A 83 -1.61 -5.28 -3.01
C VAL A 83 -1.52 -3.76 -2.94
N LYS A 84 -1.66 -3.17 -1.74
CA LYS A 84 -1.57 -1.72 -1.54
C LYS A 84 -0.16 -1.18 -1.81
N TYR A 85 0.89 -1.89 -1.38
CA TYR A 85 2.26 -1.54 -1.75
C TYR A 85 2.46 -1.56 -3.28
N ALA A 86 2.01 -2.64 -3.93
CA ALA A 86 2.21 -2.80 -5.37
C ALA A 86 1.51 -1.71 -6.19
N LYS A 87 0.38 -1.17 -5.70
CA LYS A 87 -0.34 -0.05 -6.35
C LYS A 87 0.58 1.12 -6.69
N ALA A 88 1.53 1.45 -5.81
CA ALA A 88 2.48 2.56 -6.02
C ALA A 88 3.46 2.32 -7.20
N PHE A 89 3.68 1.05 -7.57
CA PHE A 89 4.66 0.65 -8.58
C PHE A 89 4.03 0.05 -9.84
N THR A 90 2.72 -0.12 -9.88
CA THR A 90 2.01 -0.62 -11.06
C THR A 90 1.32 0.51 -11.80
N ASN A 91 1.33 0.47 -13.13
CA ASN A 91 0.56 1.39 -13.95
C ASN A 91 -0.94 1.29 -13.67
N SER A 92 -1.53 2.40 -13.22
CA SER A 92 -2.96 2.63 -13.18
C SER A 92 -3.26 3.96 -13.88
N ASN A 93 -4.35 4.01 -14.65
CA ASN A 93 -4.72 5.21 -15.40
C ASN A 93 -4.91 6.38 -14.42
N GLY A 94 -4.12 7.45 -14.59
CA GLY A 94 -4.29 8.71 -13.85
C GLY A 94 -3.42 8.87 -12.60
N PHE A 95 -2.53 7.92 -12.26
CA PHE A 95 -1.66 8.03 -11.09
C PHE A 95 -0.18 8.10 -11.46
N THR A 96 0.60 8.82 -10.64
CA THR A 96 2.07 8.82 -10.73
C THR A 96 2.59 7.44 -10.32
N GLN A 97 3.27 6.75 -11.23
CA GLN A 97 3.94 5.48 -10.92
C GLN A 97 5.32 5.76 -10.31
N LEU A 98 5.67 5.03 -9.25
CA LEU A 98 7.04 5.00 -8.75
C LEU A 98 7.91 4.14 -9.66
N GLU A 99 8.98 4.75 -10.18
CA GLU A 99 10.00 4.03 -10.94
C GLU A 99 10.95 3.31 -9.98
N LYS A 100 10.95 1.97 -10.02
CA LYS A 100 11.76 1.12 -9.15
C LYS A 100 13.22 1.57 -9.10
N SER A 101 13.83 1.87 -10.26
CA SER A 101 15.24 2.24 -10.35
C SER A 101 15.58 3.56 -9.66
N ASN A 102 14.59 4.44 -9.47
CA ASN A 102 14.77 5.70 -8.78
C ASN A 102 14.64 5.55 -7.27
N VAL A 103 13.78 4.63 -6.83
CA VAL A 103 13.50 4.37 -5.41
C VAL A 103 14.55 3.45 -4.80
N PHE A 104 14.90 2.38 -5.49
CA PHE A 104 15.78 1.32 -4.99
C PHE A 104 17.05 1.22 -5.85
N PRO A 105 18.23 1.56 -5.31
CA PRO A 105 19.49 1.34 -5.99
C PRO A 105 19.65 -0.12 -6.42
N LYS A 106 20.18 -0.34 -7.63
CA LYS A 106 20.37 -1.69 -8.17
C LYS A 106 21.27 -2.51 -7.23
N GLY A 107 20.78 -3.70 -6.84
CA GLY A 107 21.50 -4.61 -5.96
C GLY A 107 21.37 -4.30 -4.46
N SER A 108 20.54 -3.33 -4.06
CA SER A 108 20.23 -3.13 -2.64
C SER A 108 19.33 -4.26 -2.11
N ALA A 109 19.43 -4.55 -0.81
CA ALA A 109 18.53 -5.49 -0.15
C ALA A 109 17.05 -5.10 -0.32
N ASP A 110 16.72 -3.81 -0.29
CA ASP A 110 15.36 -3.33 -0.52
C ASP A 110 14.90 -3.54 -1.97
N SER A 111 15.81 -3.53 -2.95
CA SER A 111 15.49 -3.87 -4.34
C SER A 111 15.12 -5.35 -4.49
N GLU A 112 15.76 -6.25 -3.72
CA GLU A 112 15.40 -7.67 -3.68
C GLU A 112 14.04 -7.88 -3.02
N SER A 113 13.82 -7.25 -1.86
CA SER A 113 12.52 -7.27 -1.16
C SER A 113 11.40 -6.73 -2.05
N HIS A 114 11.63 -5.63 -2.76
CA HIS A 114 10.67 -5.09 -3.74
C HIS A 114 10.34 -6.13 -4.82
N ALA A 115 11.35 -6.81 -5.38
CA ALA A 115 11.13 -7.83 -6.40
C ALA A 115 10.34 -9.02 -5.85
N GLU A 116 10.58 -9.41 -4.60
CA GLU A 116 9.81 -10.46 -3.92
C GLU A 116 8.35 -10.06 -3.75
N ILE A 117 8.06 -8.85 -3.25
CA ILE A 117 6.69 -8.33 -3.07
C ILE A 117 5.96 -8.26 -4.41
N MET A 118 6.62 -7.75 -5.46
CA MET A 118 6.02 -7.65 -6.80
C MET A 118 5.79 -9.03 -7.42
N SER A 119 6.71 -9.98 -7.23
CA SER A 119 6.54 -11.38 -7.65
C SER A 119 5.37 -12.02 -6.92
N LEU A 120 5.25 -11.82 -5.61
CA LEU A 120 4.13 -12.29 -4.82
C LEU A 120 2.81 -11.69 -5.36
N ARG A 121 2.77 -10.38 -5.61
CA ARG A 121 1.58 -9.75 -6.19
C ARG A 121 1.16 -10.36 -7.51
N ASN A 122 2.10 -10.48 -8.44
CA ASN A 122 1.80 -10.93 -9.79
C ASN A 122 1.45 -12.42 -9.82
N LYS A 123 2.28 -13.27 -9.21
CA LYS A 123 2.10 -14.72 -9.30
C LYS A 123 1.01 -15.25 -8.38
N PHE A 124 0.79 -14.62 -7.23
CA PHE A 124 -0.18 -15.09 -6.25
C PHE A 124 -1.55 -14.44 -6.44
N PHE A 125 -1.63 -13.11 -6.48
CA PHE A 125 -2.93 -12.40 -6.52
C PHE A 125 -3.45 -12.18 -7.94
N ALA A 126 -2.59 -11.73 -8.87
CA ALA A 126 -3.03 -11.33 -10.20
C ALA A 126 -3.21 -12.52 -11.16
N HIS A 127 -2.23 -13.43 -11.21
CA HIS A 127 -2.19 -14.49 -12.23
C HIS A 127 -2.41 -15.90 -11.70
N ARG A 128 -2.48 -16.09 -10.37
CA ARG A 128 -2.78 -17.38 -9.72
C ARG A 128 -1.83 -18.52 -10.13
N GLU A 129 -0.61 -18.18 -10.55
CA GLU A 129 0.40 -19.12 -11.07
C GLU A 129 0.91 -20.09 -9.99
N LEU A 130 0.85 -19.69 -8.72
CA LEU A 130 1.41 -20.50 -7.63
C LEU A 130 0.53 -21.68 -7.21
N GLY A 131 -0.72 -21.76 -7.66
CA GLY A 131 -1.58 -22.92 -7.37
C GLY A 131 -1.99 -23.08 -5.89
N ILE A 132 -1.72 -22.07 -5.06
CA ILE A 132 -1.91 -22.06 -3.61
C ILE A 132 -3.17 -21.25 -3.25
N ASN A 133 -3.84 -21.61 -2.15
CA ASN A 133 -5.08 -20.99 -1.66
C ASN A 133 -6.25 -21.06 -2.67
N HIS A 134 -6.20 -21.98 -3.64
CA HIS A 134 -7.35 -22.24 -4.50
C HIS A 134 -8.37 -23.11 -3.79
N HIS A 135 -9.61 -22.62 -3.78
CA HIS A 135 -10.76 -23.48 -3.60
C HIS A 135 -10.82 -24.45 -4.78
N LYS A 136 -10.83 -25.74 -4.46
CA LYS A 136 -11.21 -26.76 -5.43
C LYS A 136 -12.52 -27.35 -4.97
N LEU A 137 -13.39 -27.62 -5.92
CA LEU A 137 -14.61 -28.36 -5.66
C LEU A 137 -14.19 -29.81 -5.42
N TYR A 138 -14.40 -30.30 -4.20
CA TYR A 138 -14.17 -31.70 -3.88
C TYR A 138 -15.50 -32.44 -3.92
N VAL A 139 -15.43 -33.72 -4.25
CA VAL A 139 -16.57 -34.63 -4.21
C VAL A 139 -16.36 -35.59 -3.06
N ILE A 140 -17.32 -35.64 -2.15
CA ILE A 140 -17.35 -36.58 -1.04
C ILE A 140 -18.50 -37.53 -1.30
N GLN A 141 -18.21 -38.83 -1.38
CA GLN A 141 -19.25 -39.85 -1.38
C GLN A 141 -19.56 -40.23 0.06
N GLU A 142 -20.81 -40.03 0.49
CA GLU A 142 -21.22 -40.46 1.83
C GLU A 142 -21.25 -41.99 1.91
N PRO A 143 -20.54 -42.61 2.86
CA PRO A 143 -20.39 -44.07 2.92
C PRO A 143 -21.71 -44.83 3.12
N LYS A 144 -22.75 -44.17 3.67
CA LYS A 144 -23.96 -44.82 4.15
C LYS A 144 -25.11 -44.86 3.14
N ASN A 145 -25.14 -43.94 2.18
CA ASN A 145 -26.27 -43.73 1.28
C ASN A 145 -25.86 -43.54 -0.19
N SER A 146 -24.56 -43.63 -0.51
CA SER A 146 -24.02 -43.36 -1.85
C SER A 146 -24.35 -41.95 -2.38
N THR A 147 -24.72 -41.02 -1.51
CA THR A 147 -24.98 -39.64 -1.89
C THR A 147 -23.67 -38.95 -2.22
N ILE A 148 -23.64 -38.27 -3.36
CA ILE A 148 -22.52 -37.45 -3.79
C ILE A 148 -22.73 -36.03 -3.26
N ILE A 149 -21.83 -35.56 -2.40
CA ILE A 149 -21.84 -34.21 -1.86
C ILE A 149 -20.68 -33.42 -2.44
N LEU A 150 -20.99 -32.23 -2.93
CA LEU A 150 -19.99 -31.25 -3.32
C LEU A 150 -19.48 -30.53 -2.07
N ASN A 151 -18.20 -30.73 -1.73
CA ASN A 151 -17.52 -29.94 -0.73
C ASN A 151 -16.98 -28.66 -1.37
N THR A 152 -17.77 -27.59 -1.23
CA THR A 152 -17.45 -26.24 -1.70
C THR A 152 -16.45 -25.50 -0.81
N SER A 153 -16.19 -26.03 0.40
CA SER A 153 -15.30 -25.43 1.39
C SER A 153 -13.86 -25.98 1.32
N GLY A 154 -13.59 -26.94 0.43
CA GLY A 154 -12.27 -27.57 0.33
C GLY A 154 -11.22 -26.67 -0.34
N GLN A 155 -10.05 -26.59 0.28
CA GLN A 155 -8.84 -25.99 -0.30
C GLN A 155 -7.76 -27.07 -0.40
N VAL A 156 -6.97 -27.07 -1.48
CA VAL A 156 -5.92 -28.09 -1.71
C VAL A 156 -4.71 -27.86 -0.83
N ILE A 157 -4.25 -26.61 -0.79
CA ILE A 157 -3.00 -26.20 -0.16
C ILE A 157 -3.22 -24.77 0.35
N ARG A 158 -2.98 -24.55 1.64
CA ARG A 158 -2.96 -23.21 2.22
C ARG A 158 -1.54 -22.83 2.59
N ALA A 159 -1.00 -21.74 2.01
CA ALA A 159 0.27 -21.19 2.48
C ALA A 159 0.01 -20.15 3.57
N THR A 160 0.70 -20.30 4.69
CA THR A 160 0.69 -19.32 5.77
C THR A 160 1.75 -18.25 5.51
N MET A 161 1.39 -17.20 4.77
CA MET A 161 2.34 -16.14 4.36
C MET A 161 2.99 -15.46 5.56
N SER A 162 2.23 -15.25 6.64
CA SER A 162 2.69 -14.65 7.89
C SER A 162 3.87 -15.36 8.56
N LYS A 163 4.12 -16.63 8.22
CA LYS A 163 5.26 -17.41 8.69
C LYS A 163 6.40 -17.52 7.68
N ASN A 164 6.11 -17.32 6.40
CA ASN A 164 7.08 -17.52 5.32
C ASN A 164 7.71 -16.22 4.82
N LEU A 165 7.05 -15.08 5.05
CA LEU A 165 7.57 -13.77 4.66
C LEU A 165 8.44 -13.16 5.76
N GLN A 166 9.55 -12.55 5.33
CA GLN A 166 10.43 -11.80 6.22
C GLN A 166 9.87 -10.38 6.41
N ILE A 167 8.88 -10.24 7.31
CA ILE A 167 8.19 -8.98 7.57
C ILE A 167 9.15 -7.79 7.81
N PRO A 168 10.24 -7.92 8.59
CA PRO A 168 11.20 -6.83 8.76
C PRO A 168 11.84 -6.34 7.45
N LYS A 169 12.10 -7.24 6.50
CA LYS A 169 12.66 -6.87 5.18
C LYS A 169 11.63 -6.11 4.34
N ILE A 170 10.37 -6.52 4.40
CA ILE A 170 9.27 -5.82 3.71
C ILE A 170 9.09 -4.43 4.33
N GLN A 171 9.10 -4.30 5.66
CA GLN A 171 9.04 -3.01 6.35
C GLN A 171 10.18 -2.08 5.94
N SER A 172 11.43 -2.57 5.93
CA SER A 172 12.59 -1.81 5.43
C SER A 172 12.36 -1.28 4.01
N CYS A 173 11.90 -2.16 3.12
CA CYS A 173 11.60 -1.81 1.73
C CYS A 173 10.51 -0.71 1.63
N VAL A 174 9.44 -0.81 2.44
CA VAL A 174 8.38 0.20 2.51
C VAL A 174 8.92 1.52 3.04
N SER A 175 9.74 1.51 4.10
CA SER A 175 10.37 2.71 4.66
C SER A 175 11.29 3.42 3.66
N THR A 176 12.04 2.67 2.87
CA THR A 176 12.85 3.24 1.78
C THR A 176 11.98 3.95 0.74
N ALA A 177 10.85 3.34 0.35
CA ALA A 177 9.89 3.99 -0.55
C ALA A 177 9.25 5.25 0.08
N GLN A 178 8.82 5.19 1.35
CA GLN A 178 8.25 6.34 2.07
C GLN A 178 9.23 7.52 2.09
N LYS A 179 10.49 7.26 2.47
CA LYS A 179 11.53 8.28 2.53
C LYS A 179 11.77 8.92 1.16
N TRP A 180 11.82 8.10 0.11
CA TRP A 180 11.98 8.61 -1.25
C TRP A 180 10.82 9.51 -1.67
N VAL A 181 9.57 9.07 -1.44
CA VAL A 181 8.36 9.84 -1.78
C VAL A 181 8.33 11.15 -1.00
N GLN A 182 8.64 11.13 0.30
CA GLN A 182 8.70 12.33 1.12
C GLN A 182 9.74 13.33 0.61
N ASN A 183 10.93 12.85 0.21
CA ASN A 183 11.94 13.71 -0.38
C ASN A 183 11.44 14.35 -1.68
N LYS A 184 10.74 13.60 -2.54
CA LYS A 184 10.16 14.15 -3.77
C LYS A 184 9.08 15.19 -3.52
N ILE A 185 8.21 14.98 -2.53
CA ILE A 185 7.24 16.00 -2.10
C ILE A 185 7.98 17.28 -1.69
N ASN A 186 9.03 17.15 -0.87
CA ASN A 186 9.80 18.30 -0.39
C ASN A 186 10.51 19.03 -1.53
N ASP A 187 11.14 18.30 -2.46
CA ASP A 187 11.85 18.86 -3.62
C ASP A 187 10.90 19.67 -4.50
N ILE A 188 9.76 19.08 -4.88
CA ILE A 188 8.78 19.74 -5.76
C ILE A 188 8.09 20.90 -5.02
N SER A 189 7.77 20.73 -3.73
CA SER A 189 7.19 21.80 -2.93
C SER A 189 8.14 22.99 -2.84
N HIS A 190 9.42 22.76 -2.58
CA HIS A 190 10.43 23.82 -2.53
C HIS A 190 10.55 24.53 -3.89
N GLU A 191 10.55 23.77 -4.98
CA GLU A 191 10.58 24.32 -6.33
C GLU A 191 9.34 25.18 -6.64
N ILE A 192 8.14 24.72 -6.27
CA ILE A 192 6.91 25.50 -6.44
C ILE A 192 7.03 26.80 -5.66
N THR A 193 7.31 26.73 -4.34
CA THR A 193 7.36 27.91 -3.48
C THR A 193 8.39 28.93 -3.94
N LYS A 194 9.56 28.48 -4.41
CA LYS A 194 10.62 29.36 -4.93
C LYS A 194 10.23 30.09 -6.22
N ASN A 195 9.37 29.49 -7.04
CA ASN A 195 9.02 29.99 -8.37
C ASN A 195 7.65 30.69 -8.43
N LEU A 196 6.95 30.84 -7.29
CA LEU A 196 5.72 31.64 -7.25
C LEU A 196 6.03 33.12 -7.50
N SER A 197 5.23 33.74 -8.37
CA SER A 197 5.27 35.19 -8.61
C SER A 197 4.72 35.98 -7.43
N THR A 198 5.07 37.26 -7.34
CA THR A 198 4.56 38.17 -6.31
C THR A 198 3.04 38.26 -6.30
N ASP A 199 2.40 38.26 -7.47
CA ASP A 199 0.93 38.31 -7.59
C ASP A 199 0.28 37.02 -7.06
N GLN A 200 0.84 35.86 -7.40
CA GLN A 200 0.38 34.57 -6.87
C GLN A 200 0.53 34.49 -5.34
N ILE A 201 1.66 34.94 -4.80
CA ILE A 201 1.89 34.97 -3.35
C ILE A 201 0.88 35.90 -2.66
N THR A 202 0.64 37.08 -3.24
CA THR A 202 -0.34 38.06 -2.72
C THR A 202 -1.74 37.46 -2.70
N GLN A 203 -2.13 36.77 -3.78
CA GLN A 203 -3.41 36.09 -3.88
C GLN A 203 -3.55 34.98 -2.82
N ILE A 204 -2.54 34.12 -2.64
CA ILE A 204 -2.56 33.07 -1.60
C ILE A 204 -2.73 33.70 -0.21
N ASN A 205 -1.96 34.73 0.10
CA ASN A 205 -2.03 35.41 1.40
C ASN A 205 -3.38 36.10 1.66
N SER A 206 -4.10 36.52 0.61
CA SER A 206 -5.46 37.07 0.75
C SER A 206 -6.51 36.01 1.05
N ILE A 207 -6.31 34.76 0.60
CA ILE A 207 -7.24 33.65 0.82
C ILE A 207 -7.04 33.04 2.22
N SER A 208 -5.82 33.11 2.74
CA SER A 208 -5.47 32.58 4.07
C SER A 208 -5.85 33.48 5.25
N LYS A 209 -6.37 34.69 5.00
CA LYS A 209 -6.84 35.65 6.01
C LYS A 209 -8.34 35.55 6.20
#